data_AF-A0AAU8I2P5-F1
#
_entry.id   AF-A0AAU8I2P5-F1
#
_cell.length_a   1.000
_cell.length_b   1.000
_cell.length_c   1.000
_cell.angle_alpha   90.00
_cell.angle_beta   90.00
_cell.angle_gamma   90.00
#
_symmetry.space_group_name_H-M   'P 1'
#
loop_
_entity.id
_entity.type
_entity.pdbx_description
1 polymer ?
#
loop_
_entity_poly.entity_id
_entity_poly.type
_entity_poly.pdbx_seq_one_letter_code
_entity_poly.pdbx_strand_id
1 'polypeptide(L)'
;MDDTDSKYSRTDFQQQATDWLLRGEHNVMVTLTFSGEDGVSYKFAEKTFGTFAHKLKCHLFGRKSKKRIPMCPIVEDFGKEMTWSTSPPSVRQGTHIHCLMRLPDSPVAYKEVVRKLWRSSGKLCGDPKVNCPNRDDWFIELDNEYDRSELAHYALKKCYDNFDGVLVLFIPIRPTT
;
A
#
# COMPACT_ATOMS: atom_id res chain seq x y z
N MET A 1 -36.76 3.77 5.85
CA MET A 1 -37.21 2.36 5.88
C MET A 1 -37.24 1.92 4.42
N ASP A 2 -36.24 1.25 3.86
CA ASP A 2 -35.29 0.30 4.44
C ASP A 2 -33.84 0.71 4.22
N ASP A 3 -33.09 0.77 5.33
CA ASP A 3 -31.65 0.58 5.34
C ASP A 3 -31.40 -0.91 5.08
N THR A 4 -31.13 -1.28 3.83
CA THR A 4 -30.46 -2.55 3.55
C THR A 4 -28.99 -2.39 3.92
N ASP A 5 -28.78 -2.49 5.23
CA ASP A 5 -27.53 -2.71 5.92
C ASP A 5 -26.94 -4.04 5.40
N SER A 6 -26.31 -3.98 4.22
CA SER A 6 -25.57 -5.12 3.70
C SER A 6 -24.38 -5.31 4.62
N LYS A 7 -24.55 -6.11 5.67
CA LYS A 7 -23.47 -6.63 6.50
C LYS A 7 -22.54 -7.39 5.55
N TYR A 8 -21.54 -6.70 5.02
CA TYR A 8 -20.38 -7.30 4.40
C TYR A 8 -19.77 -8.20 5.46
N SER A 9 -20.11 -9.49 5.39
CA SER A 9 -19.54 -10.55 6.20
C SER A 9 -18.05 -10.58 5.91
N ARG A 10 -17.24 -9.97 6.79
CA ARG A 10 -15.78 -10.03 6.67
C ARG A 10 -15.34 -11.48 6.83
N THR A 11 -14.42 -11.93 5.98
CA THR A 11 -13.81 -13.24 6.17
C THR A 11 -12.92 -13.22 7.42
N ASP A 12 -12.71 -14.38 8.06
CA ASP A 12 -11.80 -14.48 9.22
C ASP A 12 -10.38 -13.97 8.89
N PHE A 13 -9.96 -14.11 7.63
CA PHE A 13 -8.71 -13.55 7.13
C PHE A 13 -8.72 -12.02 7.11
N GLN A 14 -9.78 -11.39 6.60
CA GLN A 14 -9.93 -9.94 6.64
C GLN A 14 -9.97 -9.43 8.08
N GLN A 15 -10.63 -10.13 9.00
CA GLN A 15 -10.66 -9.78 10.42
C GLN A 15 -9.24 -9.82 11.02
N GLN A 16 -8.52 -10.93 10.84
CA GLN A 16 -7.15 -11.10 11.35
C GLN A 16 -6.15 -10.12 10.73
N ALA A 17 -6.28 -9.84 9.43
CA ALA A 17 -5.45 -8.87 8.73
C ALA A 17 -5.74 -7.43 9.21
N THR A 18 -7.00 -7.10 9.50
CA THR A 18 -7.41 -5.82 10.09
C THR A 18 -6.76 -5.65 11.47
N ASP A 19 -6.91 -6.65 12.34
CA ASP A 19 -6.37 -6.63 13.69
C ASP A 19 -4.84 -6.49 13.68
N TRP A 20 -4.17 -7.16 12.74
CA TRP A 20 -2.72 -7.03 12.58
C TRP A 20 -2.30 -5.64 12.09
N LEU A 21 -3.01 -5.08 11.10
CA LEU A 21 -2.76 -3.74 10.57
C LEU A 21 -2.92 -2.66 11.65
N LEU A 22 -3.95 -2.80 12.49
CA LEU A 22 -4.22 -1.89 13.61
C LEU A 22 -3.12 -2.00 14.68
N ARG A 23 -2.68 -3.22 15.02
CA ARG A 23 -1.56 -3.45 15.98
C ARG A 23 -0.20 -2.99 15.47
N GLY A 24 -0.02 -2.87 14.15
CA GLY A 24 1.23 -2.40 13.55
C GLY A 24 1.56 -0.94 13.88
N GLU A 25 0.58 -0.17 14.38
CA GLU A 25 0.69 1.27 14.64
C GLU A 25 1.35 2.00 13.46
N HIS A 26 0.92 1.65 12.25
CA HIS A 26 1.33 2.34 11.04
C HIS A 26 0.96 3.82 11.17
N ASN A 27 1.90 4.70 10.86
CA ASN A 27 1.73 6.15 11.00
C ASN A 27 1.72 6.88 9.64
N VAL A 28 1.82 6.14 8.54
CA VAL A 28 1.70 6.69 7.19
C VAL A 28 1.16 5.64 6.22
N MET A 29 0.36 6.08 5.26
CA MET A 29 0.10 5.38 4.01
C MET A 29 0.78 6.11 2.86
N VAL A 30 1.51 5.37 2.02
CA VAL A 30 2.11 5.91 0.80
C VAL A 30 1.57 5.21 -0.43
N THR A 31 1.31 5.96 -1.49
CA THR A 31 0.90 5.45 -2.80
C THR A 31 2.11 5.56 -3.73
N LEU A 32 2.70 4.42 -4.07
CA LEU A 32 3.85 4.31 -4.97
C LEU A 32 3.36 4.00 -6.37
N THR A 33 3.72 4.83 -7.33
CA THR A 33 3.20 4.77 -8.70
C THR A 33 4.26 4.32 -9.68
N PHE A 34 3.89 3.55 -10.70
CA PHE A 34 4.76 3.29 -11.84
C PHE A 34 4.65 4.41 -12.90
N SER A 35 5.66 4.53 -13.75
CA SER A 35 5.66 5.42 -14.92
C SER A 35 5.16 4.66 -16.15
N GLY A 36 4.54 5.39 -17.07
CA GLY A 36 3.91 4.81 -18.26
C GLY A 36 2.39 4.91 -18.19
N GLU A 37 1.74 4.60 -19.33
CA GLU A 37 0.28 4.54 -19.45
C GLU A 37 -0.25 3.11 -19.26
N ASP A 38 0.62 2.11 -19.32
CA ASP A 38 0.31 0.71 -19.10
C ASP A 38 0.70 0.28 -17.68
N GLY A 39 -0.05 -0.67 -17.11
CA GLY A 39 0.30 -1.33 -15.86
C GLY A 39 1.59 -2.15 -15.95
N VAL A 40 2.18 -2.46 -14.79
CA VAL A 40 3.33 -3.39 -14.68
C VAL A 40 2.85 -4.73 -14.13
N SER A 41 3.56 -5.81 -14.49
CA SER A 41 3.23 -7.11 -13.91
C SER A 41 3.43 -7.13 -12.39
N TYR A 42 2.61 -7.92 -11.68
CA TYR A 42 2.72 -8.10 -10.23
C TYR A 42 4.14 -8.49 -9.78
N LYS A 43 4.79 -9.42 -10.50
CA LYS A 43 6.18 -9.85 -10.23
C LYS A 43 7.18 -8.70 -10.36
N PHE A 44 6.96 -7.78 -11.31
CA PHE A 44 7.79 -6.58 -11.43
C PHE A 44 7.53 -5.62 -10.26
N ALA A 45 6.26 -5.43 -9.89
CA ALA A 45 5.87 -4.57 -8.77
C ALA A 45 6.48 -5.05 -7.45
N GLU A 46 6.37 -6.34 -7.15
CA GLU A 46 6.95 -7.00 -5.98
C GLU A 46 8.48 -6.77 -5.91
N LYS A 47 9.20 -7.09 -6.99
CA LYS A 47 10.66 -6.95 -7.05
C LYS A 47 11.10 -5.51 -6.82
N THR A 48 10.37 -4.57 -7.42
CA THR A 48 10.65 -3.14 -7.30
C THR A 48 10.35 -2.63 -5.89
N PHE A 49 9.24 -3.06 -5.29
CA PHE A 49 8.91 -2.76 -3.90
C PHE A 49 9.95 -3.31 -2.93
N GLY A 50 10.42 -4.55 -3.11
CA GLY A 50 11.50 -5.11 -2.30
C GLY A 50 12.79 -4.30 -2.38
N THR A 51 13.12 -3.78 -3.57
CA THR A 51 14.27 -2.88 -3.77
C THR A 51 14.08 -1.56 -3.02
N PHE A 52 12.89 -0.98 -3.10
CA PHE A 52 12.52 0.23 -2.36
C PHE A 52 12.60 0.02 -0.85
N ALA A 53 11.97 -1.03 -0.32
CA ALA A 53 11.96 -1.36 1.11
C ALA A 53 13.38 -1.56 1.65
N HIS A 54 14.24 -2.24 0.88
CA HIS A 54 15.65 -2.40 1.23
C HIS A 54 16.40 -1.06 1.32
N LYS A 55 16.19 -0.17 0.34
CA LYS A 55 16.80 1.16 0.34
C LYS A 55 16.32 2.02 1.50
N LEU A 56 15.02 2.02 1.78
CA LEU A 56 14.44 2.78 2.89
C LEU A 56 14.98 2.28 4.23
N LYS A 57 15.00 0.97 4.44
CA LYS A 57 15.64 0.35 5.62
C LYS A 57 17.10 0.78 5.76
N CYS A 58 17.87 0.74 4.67
CA CYS A 58 19.27 1.15 4.68
C CYS A 58 19.45 2.64 4.99
N HIS A 59 18.53 3.50 4.53
CA HIS A 59 18.53 4.92 4.83
C HIS A 59 18.23 5.18 6.32
N LEU A 60 17.20 4.54 6.87
CA LEU A 60 16.76 4.76 8.25
C LEU A 60 17.69 4.16 9.30
N PHE A 61 18.22 2.96 9.05
CA PHE A 61 18.94 2.18 10.07
C PHE A 61 20.37 1.81 9.69
N GLY A 62 20.82 2.15 8.47
CA GLY A 62 22.12 1.74 7.95
C GLY A 62 22.13 0.35 7.30
N ARG A 63 23.10 0.13 6.40
CA ARG A 63 23.19 -1.10 5.58
C ARG A 63 23.32 -2.37 6.40
N LYS A 64 24.11 -2.35 7.48
CA LYS A 64 24.39 -3.52 8.35
C LYS A 64 23.31 -3.80 9.41
N SER A 65 22.31 -2.93 9.57
CA SER A 65 21.28 -3.11 10.60
C SER A 65 20.39 -4.32 10.32
N LYS A 66 19.92 -4.99 11.37
CA LYS A 66 18.91 -6.06 11.29
C LYS A 66 17.48 -5.56 11.52
N LYS A 67 17.29 -4.27 11.86
CA LYS A 67 15.98 -3.66 12.07
C LYS A 67 15.14 -3.73 10.79
N ARG A 68 13.84 -3.95 10.97
CA ARG A 68 12.84 -3.98 9.89
C ARG A 68 11.85 -2.84 10.09
N ILE A 69 11.26 -2.38 8.99
CA ILE A 69 10.17 -1.42 8.98
C ILE A 69 8.89 -2.25 8.88
N PRO A 70 7.93 -2.13 9.81
CA PRO A 70 6.58 -2.66 9.61
C PRO A 70 5.99 -2.04 8.35
N MET A 71 5.62 -2.88 7.38
CA MET A 71 5.06 -2.49 6.10
C MET A 71 3.95 -3.45 5.68
N CYS A 72 2.88 -2.90 5.10
CA CYS A 72 1.84 -3.67 4.42
C CYS A 72 1.62 -3.10 3.02
N PRO A 73 2.30 -3.67 2.00
CA PRO A 73 2.10 -3.31 0.61
C PRO A 73 0.87 -4.01 0.00
N ILE A 74 0.06 -3.24 -0.71
CA ILE A 74 -1.13 -3.65 -1.46
C ILE A 74 -0.91 -3.21 -2.89
N VAL A 75 -0.80 -4.18 -3.80
CA VAL A 75 -0.69 -3.87 -5.23
C VAL A 75 -2.09 -3.75 -5.76
N GLU A 76 -2.44 -2.57 -6.26
CA GLU A 76 -3.70 -2.37 -6.94
C GLU A 76 -3.40 -2.11 -8.41
N ASP A 77 -4.03 -2.93 -9.25
CA ASP A 77 -3.93 -2.82 -10.69
C ASP A 77 -5.13 -2.04 -11.20
N PHE A 78 -4.87 -0.93 -11.89
CA PHE A 78 -5.86 -0.32 -12.77
C PHE A 78 -5.71 -0.95 -14.15
N GLY A 79 -6.09 -2.22 -14.26
CA GLY A 79 -6.21 -2.89 -15.55
C GLY A 79 -7.44 -2.41 -16.31
N LYS A 80 -7.38 -2.48 -17.65
CA LYS A 80 -8.43 -2.10 -18.61
C LYS A 80 -9.77 -2.83 -18.49
N GLU A 81 -10.01 -3.64 -17.44
CA GLU A 81 -11.28 -4.32 -17.18
C GLU A 81 -11.55 -4.51 -15.68
N MET A 82 -11.42 -3.46 -14.87
CA MET A 82 -12.15 -3.44 -13.58
C MET A 82 -13.49 -2.74 -13.79
N THR A 83 -14.57 -3.51 -13.82
CA THR A 83 -15.99 -3.09 -13.92
C THR A 83 -16.46 -2.09 -12.85
N TRP A 84 -15.57 -1.69 -11.93
CA TRP A 84 -15.85 -0.83 -10.78
C TRP A 84 -14.96 0.41 -10.70
N SER A 85 -14.25 0.77 -11.78
CA SER A 85 -13.50 2.02 -11.84
C SER A 85 -14.44 3.22 -11.87
N THR A 86 -14.45 4.03 -10.81
CA THR A 86 -15.15 5.34 -10.75
C THR A 86 -14.32 6.48 -11.37
N SER A 87 -13.13 6.17 -11.88
CA SER A 87 -12.23 7.17 -12.47
C SER A 87 -12.73 7.62 -13.85
N PRO A 88 -12.69 8.93 -14.15
CA PRO A 88 -13.05 9.45 -15.47
C PRO A 88 -12.27 8.78 -16.61
N PRO A 89 -12.90 8.57 -17.78
CA PRO A 89 -12.23 8.03 -18.97
C PRO A 89 -11.23 9.05 -19.52
N SER A 90 -9.99 8.99 -19.02
CA SER A 90 -8.77 9.72 -19.42
C SER A 90 -7.71 9.70 -18.31
N VAL A 91 -8.03 9.21 -17.11
CA VAL A 91 -7.08 9.09 -15.99
C VAL A 91 -6.11 7.95 -16.28
N ARG A 92 -4.81 8.24 -16.25
CA ARG A 92 -3.71 7.29 -16.51
C ARG A 92 -3.90 6.02 -15.66
N GLN A 93 -4.15 4.89 -16.32
CA GLN A 93 -4.44 3.60 -15.69
C GLN A 93 -3.14 2.79 -15.57
N GLY A 94 -2.40 3.00 -14.48
CA GLY A 94 -1.19 2.24 -14.17
C GLY A 94 -1.34 1.49 -12.85
N THR A 95 -0.64 0.37 -12.70
CA THR A 95 -0.48 -0.32 -11.41
C THR A 95 0.07 0.65 -10.37
N HIS A 96 -0.36 0.52 -9.12
CA HIS A 96 0.22 1.25 -8.00
C HIS A 96 0.38 0.33 -6.79
N ILE A 97 1.14 0.78 -5.81
CA ILE A 97 1.32 0.09 -4.54
C ILE A 97 0.94 1.05 -3.42
N HIS A 98 -0.18 0.78 -2.75
CA HIS A 98 -0.47 1.40 -1.47
C HIS A 98 0.33 0.67 -0.40
N CYS A 99 1.07 1.39 0.43
CA CYS A 99 1.86 0.79 1.49
C CYS A 99 1.63 1.52 2.80
N LEU A 100 1.01 0.82 3.75
CA LEU A 100 0.96 1.24 5.14
C LEU A 100 2.34 0.95 5.75
N MET A 101 2.95 1.91 6.42
CA MET A 101 4.25 1.71 7.06
C MET A 101 4.37 2.46 8.38
N ARG A 102 5.30 2.01 9.22
CA ARG A 102 5.67 2.71 10.45
C ARG A 102 7.04 3.35 10.30
N LEU A 103 7.07 4.65 10.05
CA LEU A 103 8.30 5.44 9.99
C LEU A 103 8.71 5.90 11.40
N PRO A 104 10.02 6.03 11.68
CA PRO A 104 10.47 6.65 12.91
C PRO A 104 10.07 8.13 12.94
N ASP A 105 9.94 8.71 14.13
CA ASP A 105 9.66 10.13 14.34
C ASP A 105 8.42 10.63 13.56
N SER A 106 8.42 11.89 13.11
CA SER A 106 7.33 12.46 12.31
C SER A 106 7.42 11.96 10.85
N PRO A 107 6.36 11.31 10.31
CA PRO A 107 6.37 10.77 8.94
C PRO A 107 6.67 11.82 7.88
N VAL A 108 6.16 13.05 8.03
CA VAL A 108 6.36 14.13 7.04
C VAL A 108 7.83 14.40 6.74
N ALA A 109 8.73 14.21 7.72
CA ALA A 109 10.18 14.40 7.55
C ALA A 109 10.78 13.46 6.50
N TYR A 110 10.11 12.33 6.24
CA TYR A 110 10.56 11.29 5.31
C TYR A 110 9.83 11.32 3.97
N LYS A 111 8.86 12.22 3.76
CA LYS A 111 8.07 12.30 2.52
C LYS A 111 8.97 12.36 1.28
N GLU A 112 9.90 13.33 1.22
CA GLU A 112 10.81 13.44 0.08
C GLU A 112 11.84 12.31 0.00
N VAL A 113 12.21 11.70 1.13
CA VAL A 113 13.10 10.52 1.16
C VAL A 113 12.41 9.34 0.49
N VAL A 114 11.17 9.03 0.89
CA VAL A 114 10.36 7.95 0.30
C VAL A 114 10.24 8.14 -1.20
N ARG A 115 9.88 9.35 -1.64
CA ARG A 115 9.75 9.69 -3.08
C ARG A 115 11.05 9.45 -3.85
N LYS A 116 12.18 9.98 -3.37
CA LYS A 116 13.49 9.83 -4.03
C LYS A 116 13.92 8.36 -4.11
N LEU A 117 13.74 7.62 -3.01
CA LEU A 117 14.12 6.21 -2.97
C LEU A 117 13.24 5.38 -3.89
N TRP A 118 11.93 5.61 -3.93
CA TRP A 118 11.03 4.94 -4.86
C TRP A 118 11.46 5.16 -6.31
N ARG A 119 11.61 6.42 -6.74
CA ARG A 119 12.02 6.75 -8.12
C ARG A 119 13.32 6.11 -8.56
N SER A 120 14.23 5.85 -7.61
CA SER A 120 15.50 5.17 -7.90
C SER A 120 15.40 3.64 -7.91
N SER A 121 14.30 3.04 -7.44
CA SER A 121 14.17 1.60 -7.18
C SER A 121 13.93 0.74 -8.41
N GLY A 122 13.50 1.34 -9.52
CA GLY A 122 13.29 0.64 -10.77
C GLY A 122 13.16 1.61 -11.94
N LYS A 123 13.42 1.11 -13.16
CA LYS A 123 13.35 1.93 -14.39
C LYS A 123 11.95 2.52 -14.65
N LEU A 124 10.92 1.79 -14.21
CA LEU A 124 9.51 2.18 -14.36
C LEU A 124 8.94 2.78 -13.07
N CYS A 125 9.75 3.16 -12.08
CA CYS A 125 9.23 3.85 -10.91
C CYS A 125 8.85 5.29 -11.30
N GLY A 126 7.55 5.58 -11.26
CA GLY A 126 7.01 6.91 -11.49
C GLY A 126 7.28 7.86 -10.34
N ASP A 127 6.92 9.13 -10.53
CA ASP A 127 6.95 10.12 -9.47
C ASP A 127 5.55 10.19 -8.84
N PRO A 128 5.36 9.72 -7.58
CA PRO A 128 4.05 9.73 -6.94
C PRO A 128 3.38 11.11 -6.92
N LYS A 129 4.17 12.19 -6.82
CA LYS A 129 3.64 13.57 -6.85
C LYS A 129 3.05 13.96 -8.21
N VAL A 130 3.45 13.29 -9.28
CA VAL A 130 3.02 13.57 -10.66
C VAL A 130 2.00 12.55 -11.14
N ASN A 131 2.20 11.28 -10.77
CA ASN A 131 1.46 10.14 -11.27
C ASN A 131 0.28 9.75 -10.37
N CYS A 132 0.23 10.18 -9.11
CA CYS A 132 -0.95 9.98 -8.28
C CYS A 132 -2.10 10.87 -8.78
N PRO A 133 -3.30 10.31 -9.05
CA PRO A 133 -4.45 11.09 -9.53
C PRO A 133 -4.81 12.26 -8.61
N ASN A 134 -4.65 12.07 -7.30
CA ASN A 134 -4.97 13.06 -6.28
C ASN A 134 -3.73 13.79 -5.72
N ARG A 135 -2.59 13.78 -6.43
CA ARG A 135 -1.31 14.51 -6.25
C ARG A 135 -0.72 14.76 -4.86
N ASP A 136 -1.49 15.18 -3.87
CA ASP A 136 -1.11 15.36 -2.47
C ASP A 136 -1.42 14.13 -1.61
N ASP A 137 -2.38 13.29 -2.02
CA ASP A 137 -2.82 12.08 -1.28
C ASP A 137 -1.86 10.89 -1.40
N TRP A 138 -0.76 11.01 -2.14
CA TRP A 138 0.19 9.89 -2.26
C TRP A 138 0.97 9.65 -0.96
N PHE A 139 0.91 10.56 0.00
CA PHE A 139 1.55 10.42 1.32
C PHE A 139 0.61 10.99 2.37
N ILE A 140 -0.02 10.11 3.14
CA ILE A 140 -1.05 10.42 4.13
C ILE A 140 -0.53 10.02 5.51
N GLU A 141 -0.45 10.96 6.44
CA GLU A 141 -0.13 10.69 7.85
C GLU A 141 -1.35 10.09 8.56
N LEU A 142 -1.11 9.12 9.45
CA LEU A 142 -2.17 8.40 10.16
C LEU A 142 -2.13 8.78 11.63
N ASP A 143 -2.86 9.82 11.98
CA ASP A 143 -2.77 10.47 13.28
C ASP A 143 -3.63 9.79 14.35
N ASN A 144 -4.71 9.13 13.93
CA ASN A 144 -5.68 8.54 14.85
C ASN A 144 -6.05 7.10 14.47
N GLU A 145 -6.77 6.43 15.38
CA GLU A 145 -7.19 5.04 15.20
C GLU A 145 -8.26 4.88 14.12
N TYR A 146 -9.09 5.90 13.91
CA TYR A 146 -10.11 5.91 12.87
C TYR A 146 -9.48 5.87 11.48
N ASP A 147 -8.46 6.68 11.20
CA ASP A 147 -7.72 6.67 9.93
C ASP A 147 -7.09 5.30 9.66
N ARG A 148 -6.53 4.68 10.70
CA ARG A 148 -5.95 3.32 10.60
C ARG A 148 -7.03 2.27 10.32
N SER A 149 -8.21 2.41 10.89
CA SER A 149 -9.35 1.51 10.66
C SER A 149 -9.91 1.64 9.25
N GLU A 150 -10.17 2.88 8.81
CA GLU A 150 -10.65 3.18 7.46
C GLU A 150 -9.68 2.65 6.39
N LEU A 151 -8.37 2.84 6.57
CA LEU A 151 -7.38 2.35 5.62
C LEU A 151 -7.14 0.84 5.68
N ALA A 152 -7.28 0.22 6.85
CA ALA A 152 -7.29 -1.24 6.94
C ALA A 152 -8.50 -1.81 6.17
N HIS A 153 -9.67 -1.18 6.28
CA HIS A 153 -10.84 -1.58 5.51
C HIS A 153 -10.67 -1.31 4.01
N TYR A 154 -10.08 -0.17 3.62
CA TYR A 154 -9.73 0.14 2.24
C TYR A 154 -8.80 -0.92 1.64
N ALA A 155 -7.72 -1.25 2.35
CA ALA A 155 -6.75 -2.27 1.96
C ALA A 155 -7.40 -3.64 1.72
N LEU A 156 -8.33 -4.01 2.61
CA LEU A 156 -8.95 -5.33 2.62
C LEU A 156 -10.20 -5.42 1.73
N LYS A 157 -10.79 -4.29 1.32
CA LYS A 157 -11.89 -4.24 0.34
C LYS A 157 -11.51 -4.90 -0.98
N LYS A 158 -10.22 -4.88 -1.34
CA LYS A 158 -9.69 -5.50 -2.56
C LYS A 158 -9.36 -6.99 -2.40
N CYS A 159 -9.35 -7.51 -1.17
CA CYS A 159 -9.20 -8.94 -0.89
C CYS A 159 -10.58 -9.60 -0.99
N TYR A 160 -11.05 -9.89 -2.20
CA TYR A 160 -12.29 -10.65 -2.38
C TYR A 160 -12.08 -12.14 -2.10
N ASP A 161 -10.89 -12.65 -2.41
CA ASP A 161 -10.46 -14.02 -2.15
C ASP A 161 -9.05 -14.06 -1.50
N ASN A 162 -8.67 -15.18 -0.87
CA ASN A 162 -7.39 -15.32 -0.12
C ASN A 162 -6.12 -15.11 -0.98
N PHE A 163 -6.26 -14.98 -2.29
CA PHE A 163 -5.16 -14.90 -3.27
C PHE A 163 -5.07 -13.53 -3.99
N ASP A 164 -5.98 -12.59 -3.71
CA ASP A 164 -6.07 -11.35 -4.48
C ASP A 164 -5.20 -10.21 -3.92
N GLY A 165 -4.38 -9.65 -4.80
CA GLY A 165 -3.88 -8.25 -4.83
C GLY A 165 -2.92 -7.77 -3.74
N VAL A 166 -2.99 -8.34 -2.53
CA VAL A 166 -2.12 -7.94 -1.44
C VAL A 166 -0.82 -8.75 -1.54
N LEU A 167 0.32 -8.06 -1.47
CA LEU A 167 1.62 -8.68 -1.27
C LEU A 167 1.69 -9.22 0.17
N VAL A 168 0.85 -10.20 0.51
CA VAL A 168 0.80 -10.92 1.79
C VAL A 168 1.94 -11.94 1.82
N LEU A 169 3.17 -11.47 1.67
CA LEU A 169 4.36 -12.29 1.90
C LEU A 169 5.17 -11.83 3.11
N PHE A 170 4.64 -10.88 3.88
CA PHE A 170 5.22 -10.44 5.16
C PHE A 170 4.34 -10.66 6.39
N ILE A 171 3.13 -11.20 6.22
CA ILE A 171 2.29 -11.58 7.37
C ILE A 171 2.71 -13.00 7.79
N PRO A 172 3.27 -13.20 9.01
CA PRO A 172 3.37 -14.54 9.55
C PRO A 172 1.95 -15.04 9.79
N ILE A 173 1.48 -15.95 8.93
CA ILE A 173 0.26 -16.71 9.18
C ILE A 173 0.53 -17.49 10.47
N ARG A 174 -0.15 -17.12 11.55
CA ARG A 174 -0.16 -17.97 12.73
C ARG A 174 -0.99 -19.20 12.39
N PRO A 175 -0.52 -20.42 12.71
CA PRO A 175 -1.36 -21.60 12.60
C PRO A 175 -2.62 -21.36 13.44
N THR A 176 -3.78 -21.53 12.81
CA THR A 176 -5.04 -21.67 13.55
C THR A 176 -4.93 -22.92 14.40
N THR A 177 -4.95 -22.72 15.72
CA THR A 177 -5.15 -23.79 16.71
C THR A 177 -6.52 -24.40 16.59
#